data_AF-A0A9N9X9T4-F1
#
_entry.id   AF-A0A9N9X9T4-F1
#
_cell.length_a   1.000
_cell.length_b   1.000
_cell.length_c   1.000
_cell.angle_alpha   90.00
_cell.angle_beta   90.00
_cell.angle_gamma   90.00
#
_symmetry.space_group_name_H-M   'P 1'
#
loop_
_entity.id
_entity.type
_entity.pdbx_description
1 polymer ?
#
loop_
_entity_poly.entity_id
_entity_poly.type
_entity_poly.pdbx_seq_one_letter_code
_entity_poly.pdbx_strand_id
1 'polypeptide(L)'
;MVGWVKADTKAIQAIHDHVITHNPRVSVSHNDHTTWNLHIKNVQEEDGGQYMCQINTDPMKSQVGYLDVSVPPDFIPEDTSGDVMVPEGGTVKLTCRARGHPDPHVQWRREDGHDIVIKEPTGLKTTGRL
;
A
#
# COMPACT_ATOMS: atom_id res chain seq x y z
N MET A 1 -14.41 10.62 28.47
CA MET A 1 -14.67 11.05 27.08
C MET A 1 -13.54 10.56 26.20
N VAL A 2 -13.85 9.95 25.05
CA VAL A 2 -12.84 9.47 24.09
C VAL A 2 -12.76 10.43 22.90
N GLY A 3 -11.56 10.73 22.45
CA GLY A 3 -11.28 11.51 21.24
C GLY A 3 -10.38 10.74 20.27
N TRP A 4 -10.52 11.05 18.99
CA TRP A 4 -9.74 10.46 17.90
C TRP A 4 -8.92 11.53 17.20
N VAL A 5 -7.65 11.25 16.98
CA VAL A 5 -6.70 12.16 16.33
C VAL A 5 -5.90 11.37 15.30
N LYS A 6 -5.74 11.91 14.09
CA LYS A 6 -4.74 11.42 13.13
C LYS A 6 -3.39 11.94 13.61
N ALA A 7 -2.58 11.07 14.19
CA ALA A 7 -1.44 11.43 15.04
C ALA A 7 -0.30 12.08 14.24
N ASP A 8 -0.12 11.68 12.99
CA ASP A 8 0.88 12.22 12.06
C ASP A 8 0.66 13.71 11.75
N THR A 9 -0.58 14.11 11.54
CA THR A 9 -1.03 15.45 11.15
C THR A 9 -1.54 16.26 12.32
N LYS A 10 -1.66 15.63 13.50
CA LYS A 10 -2.29 16.19 14.72
C LYS A 10 -3.73 16.66 14.48
N ALA A 11 -4.39 16.13 13.45
CA ALA A 11 -5.74 16.52 13.07
C ALA A 11 -6.79 15.79 13.91
N ILE A 12 -7.61 16.54 14.64
CA ILE A 12 -8.73 16.00 15.42
C ILE A 12 -9.78 15.45 14.46
N GLN A 13 -10.08 14.16 14.59
CA GLN A 13 -11.09 13.49 13.77
C GLN A 13 -12.47 13.58 14.42
N ALA A 14 -12.56 13.21 15.70
CA ALA A 14 -13.82 13.20 16.43
C ALA A 14 -13.59 13.33 17.95
N ILE A 15 -14.59 13.84 18.65
CA ILE A 15 -14.62 13.92 20.12
C ILE A 15 -15.97 13.38 20.57
N HIS A 16 -15.96 12.33 21.38
CA HIS A 16 -17.17 11.62 21.79
C HIS A 16 -17.96 11.17 20.55
N ASP A 17 -19.23 11.59 20.44
CA ASP A 17 -20.12 11.24 19.34
C ASP A 17 -20.07 12.24 18.18
N HIS A 18 -19.25 13.29 18.29
CA HIS A 18 -19.19 14.38 17.32
C HIS A 18 -17.96 14.25 16.44
N VAL A 19 -18.19 14.12 15.14
CA VAL A 19 -17.13 14.20 14.11
C VAL A 19 -16.75 15.67 13.93
N ILE A 20 -15.45 15.98 14.06
CA ILE A 20 -14.89 17.34 13.96
C ILE A 20 -14.23 17.58 12.60
N THR A 21 -13.67 16.53 12.00
CA THR A 21 -13.10 16.59 10.65
C THR A 21 -14.18 16.89 9.60
N HIS A 22 -13.79 17.61 8.54
CA HIS A 22 -14.65 17.84 7.37
C HIS A 22 -14.68 16.64 6.40
N ASN A 23 -13.96 15.55 6.70
CA ASN A 23 -13.92 14.37 5.85
C ASN A 23 -15.26 13.61 5.95
N PRO A 24 -16.10 13.56 4.90
CA PRO A 24 -17.41 12.92 4.93
C PRO A 24 -17.34 11.39 5.05
N ARG A 25 -16.14 10.80 4.89
CA ARG A 25 -15.90 9.36 4.99
C ARG A 25 -15.73 8.91 6.44
N VAL A 26 -15.53 9.85 7.37
CA VAL A 26 -15.25 9.57 8.79
C VAL A 26 -16.54 9.56 9.60
N SER A 27 -16.70 8.53 10.44
CA SER A 27 -17.81 8.42 11.40
C SER A 27 -17.34 7.73 12.68
N VAL A 28 -18.09 7.88 13.77
CA VAL A 28 -17.78 7.24 15.06
C VAL A 28 -18.97 6.45 15.57
N SER A 29 -18.69 5.38 16.32
CA SER A 29 -19.70 4.62 17.06
C SER A 29 -19.13 4.09 18.36
N HIS A 30 -19.97 3.86 19.36
CA HIS A 30 -19.58 3.23 20.62
C HIS A 30 -20.67 2.30 21.15
N ASN A 31 -20.28 1.37 22.02
CA ASN A 31 -21.21 0.53 22.79
C ASN A 31 -21.04 0.82 24.29
N ASP A 32 -22.15 0.99 25.01
CA ASP A 32 -22.25 0.97 26.48
C ASP A 32 -21.00 1.50 27.24
N HIS A 33 -20.44 2.61 26.74
CA HIS A 33 -19.21 3.27 27.19
C HIS A 33 -17.89 2.48 27.21
N THR A 34 -17.82 1.23 26.71
CA THR A 34 -16.61 0.39 26.80
C THR A 34 -15.74 0.45 25.55
N THR A 35 -16.35 0.38 24.36
CA THR A 35 -15.63 0.34 23.08
C THR A 35 -16.02 1.53 22.23
N TRP A 36 -15.01 2.25 21.78
CA TRP A 36 -15.14 3.40 20.89
C TRP A 36 -14.50 3.04 19.56
N ASN A 37 -15.17 3.33 18.46
CA ASN A 37 -14.74 2.97 17.12
C ASN A 37 -14.73 4.21 16.23
N LEU A 38 -13.65 4.35 15.45
CA LEU A 38 -13.55 5.28 14.34
C LEU A 38 -13.68 4.48 13.04
N HIS A 39 -14.58 4.93 12.17
CA HIS A 39 -14.83 4.31 10.88
C HIS A 39 -14.43 5.26 9.77
N ILE A 40 -13.67 4.77 8.79
CA ILE A 40 -13.32 5.51 7.58
C ILE A 40 -13.84 4.69 6.39
N LYS A 41 -14.84 5.19 5.68
CA LYS A 41 -15.39 4.53 4.49
C LYS A 41 -14.56 4.84 3.26
N ASN A 42 -14.56 3.93 2.27
CA ASN A 42 -13.86 4.11 0.99
C ASN A 42 -12.42 4.61 1.20
N VAL A 43 -11.66 3.85 2.00
CA VAL A 43 -10.29 4.18 2.41
C VAL A 43 -9.42 4.46 1.18
N GLN A 44 -8.61 5.51 1.28
CA GLN A 44 -7.64 5.95 0.28
C GLN A 44 -6.23 5.85 0.86
N GLU A 45 -5.21 5.83 0.00
CA GLU A 45 -3.80 5.77 0.42
C GLU A 45 -3.42 6.88 1.42
N GLU A 46 -3.97 8.08 1.24
CA GLU A 46 -3.77 9.25 2.12
C GLU A 46 -4.31 9.07 3.55
N ASP A 47 -5.25 8.15 3.75
CA ASP A 47 -5.76 7.83 5.09
C ASP A 47 -4.76 7.01 5.89
N GLY A 48 -3.80 6.38 5.23
CA GLY A 48 -2.74 5.61 5.86
C GLY A 48 -1.99 6.44 6.90
N GLY A 49 -1.55 5.76 7.96
CA GLY A 49 -0.77 6.37 9.03
C GLY A 49 -1.29 6.07 10.43
N GLN A 50 -0.79 6.84 11.40
CA GLN A 50 -1.06 6.63 12.81
C GLN A 50 -2.35 7.32 13.24
N TYR A 51 -3.25 6.57 13.87
CA TYR A 51 -4.44 7.07 14.54
C TYR A 51 -4.33 6.84 16.03
N MET A 52 -4.72 7.84 16.81
CA MET A 52 -4.63 7.82 18.26
C MET A 52 -6.02 7.97 18.85
N CYS A 53 -6.37 7.06 19.76
CA CYS A 53 -7.49 7.25 20.67
C CYS A 53 -6.97 7.86 21.98
N GLN A 54 -7.65 8.89 22.47
CA GLN A 54 -7.27 9.63 23.68
C GLN A 54 -8.44 9.66 24.66
N ILE A 55 -8.14 9.55 25.96
CA ILE A 55 -9.13 9.66 27.04
C ILE A 55 -8.73 10.85 27.91
N ASN A 56 -9.69 11.72 28.19
CA ASN A 56 -9.52 12.95 28.98
C ASN A 56 -9.30 12.72 30.50
N THR A 57 -8.44 11.78 30.88
CA THR A 57 -7.99 11.57 32.26
C THR A 57 -6.87 12.56 32.62
N ASP A 58 -6.56 12.67 33.91
CA ASP A 58 -5.37 13.37 34.40
C ASP A 58 -4.46 12.37 35.14
N PRO A 59 -3.28 12.01 34.59
CA PRO A 59 -2.75 12.40 33.28
C PRO A 59 -3.53 11.76 32.12
N MET A 60 -3.45 12.39 30.93
CA MET A 60 -4.13 11.90 29.74
C MET A 60 -3.63 10.52 29.32
N LYS A 61 -4.55 9.58 29.09
CA LYS A 61 -4.25 8.25 28.56
C LYS A 61 -4.51 8.21 27.06
N SER A 62 -3.66 7.48 26.33
CA SER A 62 -3.82 7.32 24.88
C SER A 62 -3.30 5.96 24.41
N GLN A 63 -3.82 5.50 23.26
CA GLN A 63 -3.29 4.38 22.50
C GLN A 63 -3.20 4.76 21.02
N VAL A 64 -2.22 4.21 20.32
CA VAL A 64 -1.96 4.48 18.90
C VAL A 64 -2.08 3.19 18.11
N GLY A 65 -2.80 3.23 17.00
CA GLY A 65 -2.86 2.19 15.97
C GLY A 65 -2.35 2.72 14.64
N TYR A 66 -1.88 1.82 13.77
CA TYR A 66 -1.46 2.16 12.40
C TYR A 66 -2.45 1.59 11.39
N LEU A 67 -2.97 2.45 10.52
CA LEU A 67 -3.78 2.07 9.37
C LEU A 67 -2.85 1.90 8.17
N ASP A 68 -2.64 0.65 7.74
CA ASP A 68 -1.92 0.32 6.52
C ASP A 68 -2.90 0.09 5.37
N VAL A 69 -2.72 0.80 4.26
CA VAL A 69 -3.66 0.80 3.13
C VAL A 69 -3.00 0.13 1.94
N SER A 70 -3.38 -1.11 1.66
CA SER A 70 -2.84 -1.86 0.52
C SER A 70 -3.45 -1.43 -0.81
N VAL A 71 -2.60 -1.37 -1.83
CA VAL A 71 -2.95 -0.95 -3.19
C VAL A 71 -2.56 -2.09 -4.15
N PRO A 72 -3.50 -2.58 -4.98
CA PRO A 72 -3.20 -3.66 -5.90
C PRO A 72 -2.13 -3.24 -6.93
N PRO A 73 -1.33 -4.19 -7.45
CA PRO A 73 -0.36 -3.91 -8.49
C PRO A 73 -1.02 -3.37 -9.77
N ASP A 74 -0.44 -2.32 -10.34
CA ASP A 74 -0.83 -1.73 -11.62
C ASP A 74 0.42 -1.46 -12.46
N PHE A 75 0.40 -1.80 -13.74
CA PHE A 75 1.57 -1.64 -14.60
C PHE A 75 1.79 -0.17 -14.94
N ILE A 76 3.05 0.24 -15.03
CA ILE A 76 3.47 1.56 -15.50
C ILE A 76 3.78 1.41 -16.98
N PRO A 77 2.90 1.82 -17.91
CA PRO A 77 3.04 1.53 -19.34
C PRO A 77 4.30 2.17 -19.95
N GLU A 78 4.70 3.35 -19.46
CA GLU A 78 5.85 4.09 -19.95
C GLU A 78 7.19 3.42 -19.59
N ASP A 79 7.21 2.66 -18.49
CA ASP A 79 8.39 1.97 -17.97
C ASP A 79 8.40 0.47 -18.30
N THR A 80 7.34 -0.03 -18.95
CA THR A 80 7.18 -1.44 -19.31
C THR A 80 7.42 -1.63 -20.81
N SER A 81 8.24 -2.61 -21.16
CA SER A 81 8.54 -2.93 -22.55
C SER A 81 7.30 -3.43 -23.29
N GLY A 82 7.02 -2.85 -24.45
CA GLY A 82 6.10 -3.43 -25.44
C GLY A 82 6.77 -4.50 -26.29
N ASP A 83 6.23 -4.74 -27.48
CA ASP A 83 6.81 -5.69 -28.43
C ASP A 83 8.15 -5.19 -28.96
N VAL A 84 9.18 -6.06 -28.91
CA VAL A 84 10.54 -5.74 -29.34
C VAL A 84 11.00 -6.72 -30.43
N MET A 85 11.62 -6.21 -31.49
CA MET A 85 12.28 -6.99 -32.53
C MET A 85 13.80 -6.86 -32.39
N VAL A 86 14.51 -7.99 -32.27
CA VAL A 86 15.96 -8.03 -32.15
C VAL A 86 16.53 -9.04 -33.15
N PRO A 87 17.59 -8.69 -33.90
CA PRO A 87 18.24 -9.63 -34.83
C PRO A 87 18.87 -10.80 -34.07
N GLU A 88 19.02 -11.93 -34.75
CA GLU A 88 19.70 -13.09 -34.19
C GLU A 88 21.12 -12.73 -33.72
N GLY A 89 21.48 -13.17 -32.51
CA GLY A 89 22.75 -12.81 -31.87
C GLY A 89 22.76 -11.44 -31.18
N GLY A 90 21.70 -10.64 -31.32
CA GLY A 90 21.53 -9.39 -30.58
C GLY A 90 21.14 -9.58 -29.12
N THR A 91 21.26 -8.51 -28.33
CA THR A 91 20.89 -8.48 -26.90
C THR A 91 19.63 -7.66 -26.71
N VAL A 92 18.71 -8.16 -25.87
CA VAL A 92 17.49 -7.45 -25.48
C VAL A 92 17.38 -7.32 -23.97
N LYS A 93 16.84 -6.20 -23.50
CA LYS A 93 16.44 -5.99 -22.11
C LYS A 93 14.92 -5.76 -22.08
N LEU A 94 14.20 -6.70 -21.49
CA LEU A 94 12.77 -6.54 -21.19
C LEU A 94 12.64 -5.92 -19.79
N THR A 95 11.85 -4.86 -19.70
CA THR A 95 11.57 -4.16 -18.44
C THR A 95 10.08 -4.27 -18.14
N CYS A 96 9.73 -4.55 -16.90
CA CYS A 96 8.35 -4.56 -16.42
C CYS A 96 8.34 -3.84 -15.09
N ARG A 97 7.55 -2.78 -15.01
CA ARG A 97 7.43 -1.98 -13.79
C ARG A 97 5.97 -1.89 -13.41
N ALA A 98 5.69 -2.19 -12.15
CA ALA A 98 4.38 -2.03 -11.55
C ALA A 98 4.49 -1.14 -10.31
N ARG A 99 3.43 -0.37 -10.06
CA ARG A 99 3.20 0.36 -8.81
C ARG A 99 2.20 -0.43 -7.95
N GLY A 100 2.26 -0.26 -6.65
CA GLY A 100 1.36 -0.92 -5.70
C GLY A 100 1.94 -0.83 -4.29
N HIS A 101 1.13 -1.17 -3.29
CA HIS A 101 1.56 -1.23 -1.89
C HIS A 101 1.02 -2.51 -1.23
N PRO A 102 1.88 -3.37 -0.66
CA PRO A 102 3.34 -3.30 -0.68
C PRO A 102 3.94 -3.36 -2.10
N ASP A 103 5.22 -3.00 -2.22
CA ASP A 103 5.93 -2.99 -3.51
C ASP A 103 5.77 -4.34 -4.25
N PRO A 104 5.30 -4.33 -5.52
CA PRO A 104 4.98 -5.55 -6.24
C PRO A 104 6.24 -6.32 -6.66
N HIS A 105 6.19 -7.65 -6.55
CA HIS A 105 7.24 -8.53 -7.04
C HIS A 105 7.02 -8.90 -8.52
N VAL A 106 7.95 -8.53 -9.39
CA VAL A 106 7.92 -8.86 -10.83
C VAL A 106 8.59 -10.21 -11.08
N GLN A 107 7.96 -11.07 -11.88
CA GLN A 107 8.53 -12.34 -12.33
C GLN A 107 8.29 -12.54 -13.82
N TRP A 108 9.27 -13.11 -14.51
CA TRP A 108 9.22 -13.44 -15.92
C TRP A 108 9.05 -14.94 -16.12
N ARG A 109 8.18 -15.27 -17.08
CA ARG A 109 7.98 -16.62 -17.58
C ARG A 109 7.70 -16.57 -19.07
N ARG A 110 8.07 -17.62 -19.80
CA ARG A 110 7.61 -17.77 -21.18
C ARG A 110 6.18 -18.28 -21.18
N GLU A 111 5.40 -17.81 -22.15
CA GLU A 111 4.00 -18.24 -22.31
C GLU A 111 3.90 -19.72 -22.71
N ASP A 112 4.87 -20.23 -23.46
CA ASP A 112 4.97 -21.63 -23.87
C ASP A 112 5.45 -22.58 -22.76
N GLY A 113 5.73 -22.06 -21.56
CA GLY A 113 6.17 -22.84 -20.41
C GLY A 113 7.62 -23.33 -20.45
N HIS A 114 8.37 -23.02 -21.51
CA HIS A 114 9.79 -23.35 -21.56
C HIS A 114 10.61 -22.41 -20.67
N ASP A 115 11.83 -22.84 -20.35
CA ASP A 115 12.75 -22.01 -19.57
C ASP A 115 13.31 -20.84 -20.38
N ILE A 116 13.65 -19.77 -19.66
CA ILE A 116 14.41 -18.63 -20.17
C ILE A 116 15.90 -18.97 -20.03
N VAL A 117 16.63 -18.96 -21.16
CA VAL A 117 18.07 -19.21 -21.18
C VAL A 117 18.82 -17.89 -21.30
N ILE A 118 19.47 -17.47 -20.23
CA ILE A 118 20.35 -16.29 -20.26
C ILE A 118 21.75 -16.75 -20.65
N LYS A 119 22.30 -16.16 -21.73
CA LYS A 119 23.70 -16.34 -22.12
C LYS A 119 24.50 -15.17 -21.56
N GLU A 120 25.29 -15.39 -20.51
CA GLU A 120 26.20 -14.36 -20.02
C GLU A 120 27.43 -14.20 -20.95
N PRO A 121 28.06 -13.01 -21.00
CA PRO A 121 29.29 -12.78 -21.77
C PRO A 121 30.46 -13.70 -21.39
N THR A 122 30.43 -14.27 -20.18
CA THR A 122 31.38 -15.24 -19.61
C THR A 122 31.12 -16.68 -20.08
N GLY A 123 30.07 -16.93 -20.86
CA GLY A 123 29.70 -18.26 -21.34
C GLY A 123 28.90 -19.12 -20.34
N LEU A 124 28.61 -18.59 -19.15
CA LEU A 124 27.73 -19.24 -18.18
C LEU A 124 26.27 -19.16 -18.67
N LYS A 125 25.57 -20.30 -18.66
CA LYS A 125 24.13 -20.37 -18.97
C LYS A 125 23.35 -20.50 -17.68
N THR A 126 22.47 -19.55 -17.42
CA THR A 126 21.55 -19.59 -16.28
C THR A 126 20.15 -19.86 -16.81
N THR A 127 19.51 -20.91 -16.28
CA THR A 127 18.18 -21.39 -16.70
C THR A 127 17.26 -21.40 -15.49
N GLY A 128 16.09 -20.78 -15.59
CA GLY A 128 15.09 -20.81 -14.53
C GLY A 128 13.98 -19.76 -14.69
N ARG A 129 13.14 -19.66 -13.65
CA ARG A 129 12.13 -18.61 -13.50
C ARG A 129 12.81 -17.35 -12.96
N LEU A 130 12.60 -16.23 -13.64
CA LEU A 130 13.19 -14.93 -13.32
C LEU A 130 12.18 -14.02 -12.61
#